data_AF-A0A1X3P4W2-F1
#
_entry.id   AF-A0A1X3P4W2-F1
#
_cell.length_a   1.000
_cell.length_b   1.000
_cell.length_c   1.000
_cell.angle_alpha   90.00
_cell.angle_beta   90.00
_cell.angle_gamma   90.00
#
_symmetry.space_group_name_H-M   'P 1'
#
loop_
_entity.id
_entity.type
_entity.pdbx_description
1 polymer ?
#
loop_
_entity_poly.entity_id
_entity_poly.type
_entity_poly.pdbx_seq_one_letter_code
_entity_poly.pdbx_strand_id
1 'polypeptide(L)'
;MHSPHRQSVLDELTRVLNPDARVLQLWGSAAQDPREVMDNEDRPDRPWRTRHLFLGYHRDSGGSRWLTVGEISRATVLAWDSGSEYASAGQLDPWELRP
;
A
#
# COMPACT_ATOMS: atom_id res chain seq x y z
N MET A 1 0.83 7.80 -2.84
CA MET A 1 0.01 8.73 -3.65
C MET A 1 0.04 10.10 -2.99
N HIS A 2 1.01 10.96 -3.34
CA HIS A 2 0.85 12.40 -3.12
C HIS A 2 0.08 12.91 -4.33
N SER A 3 -1.21 13.20 -4.16
CA SER A 3 -1.97 13.81 -5.24
C SER A 3 -3.12 14.64 -4.66
N PRO A 4 -3.36 15.86 -5.16
CA PRO A 4 -4.51 16.68 -4.79
C PRO A 4 -5.86 16.00 -5.09
N HIS A 5 -5.87 14.88 -5.83
CA HIS A 5 -7.08 14.16 -6.21
C HIS A 5 -7.41 12.96 -5.33
N ARG A 6 -6.57 12.64 -4.34
CA ARG A 6 -6.78 11.49 -3.45
C ARG A 6 -8.11 11.58 -2.71
N GLN A 7 -8.39 12.73 -2.09
CA GLN A 7 -9.63 12.94 -1.35
C GLN A 7 -10.85 12.76 -2.26
N SER A 8 -10.81 13.34 -3.45
CA SER A 8 -11.90 13.20 -4.43
C SER A 8 -12.13 11.75 -4.86
N VAL A 9 -11.08 10.94 -5.01
CA VAL A 9 -11.23 9.50 -5.29
C VAL A 9 -11.88 8.79 -4.10
N LEU A 10 -11.47 9.08 -2.88
CA LEU A 10 -12.02 8.47 -1.66
C LEU A 10 -13.49 8.86 -1.43
N ASP A 11 -13.84 10.12 -1.69
CA ASP A 11 -15.22 10.61 -1.64
C ASP A 11 -16.09 9.90 -2.68
N GLU A 12 -15.55 9.66 -3.88
CA GLU A 12 -16.25 8.90 -4.90
C GLU A 12 -16.41 7.43 -4.52
N LEU A 13 -15.38 6.80 -3.96
CA LEU A 13 -15.47 5.45 -3.41
C LEU A 13 -16.56 5.35 -2.35
N THR A 14 -16.76 6.41 -1.54
CA THR A 14 -17.83 6.47 -0.55
C THR A 14 -19.23 6.39 -1.16
N ARG A 15 -19.40 6.93 -2.36
CA ARG A 15 -20.70 6.93 -3.05
C ARG A 15 -21.01 5.62 -3.76
N VAL A 16 -19.98 4.87 -4.18
CA VAL A 16 -20.16 3.69 -5.04
C VAL A 16 -19.96 2.36 -4.34
N LEU A 17 -19.22 2.32 -3.23
CA LEU A 17 -18.95 1.08 -2.51
C LEU A 17 -20.05 0.75 -1.51
N ASN A 18 -20.39 -0.54 -1.45
CA ASN A 18 -21.20 -1.09 -0.36
C ASN A 18 -20.41 -1.02 0.96
N PRO A 19 -21.04 -0.76 2.12
CA PRO A 19 -20.38 -0.85 3.44
C PRO A 19 -19.64 -2.18 3.70
N ASP A 20 -20.12 -3.29 3.16
CA ASP A 20 -19.46 -4.60 3.29
C ASP A 20 -18.30 -4.80 2.28
N ALA A 21 -17.99 -3.79 1.47
CA ALA A 21 -16.88 -3.85 0.53
C ALA A 21 -15.55 -4.02 1.27
N ARG A 22 -14.61 -4.64 0.56
CA ARG A 22 -13.21 -4.74 0.96
C ARG A 22 -12.40 -3.88 0.02
N VAL A 23 -11.54 -3.04 0.56
CA VAL A 23 -10.63 -2.19 -0.20
C VAL A 23 -9.21 -2.53 0.21
N LEU A 24 -8.35 -2.80 -0.78
CA LEU A 24 -6.92 -2.94 -0.53
C LEU A 24 -6.22 -1.68 -1.04
N GLN A 25 -5.57 -0.98 -0.12
CA GLN A 25 -4.84 0.23 -0.40
C GLN A 25 -3.35 -0.08 -0.47
N LEU A 26 -2.73 0.30 -1.60
CA LEU A 26 -1.31 0.08 -1.85
C LEU A 26 -0.53 1.34 -1.45
N TRP A 27 0.50 1.14 -0.67
CA TRP A 27 1.37 2.18 -0.15
C TRP A 27 2.77 2.00 -0.72
N GLY A 28 3.19 2.92 -1.56
CA GLY A 28 4.54 2.94 -2.12
C GLY A 28 5.08 4.35 -2.17
N SER A 29 6.38 4.46 -1.98
CA SER A 29 7.12 5.71 -2.07
C SER A 29 8.56 5.42 -2.45
N ALA A 30 9.14 6.29 -3.29
CA ALA A 30 10.57 6.25 -3.59
C ALA A 30 11.40 7.05 -2.56
N ALA A 31 10.76 7.99 -1.85
CA ALA A 31 11.43 9.00 -1.05
C ALA A 31 11.39 8.71 0.46
N GLN A 32 10.30 8.11 0.95
CA GLN A 32 10.00 7.94 2.38
C GLN A 32 9.46 6.54 2.63
N ASP A 33 9.54 6.08 3.87
CA ASP A 33 9.00 4.77 4.23
C ASP A 33 7.48 4.76 3.99
N PRO A 34 6.93 3.77 3.25
CA PRO A 34 5.50 3.70 3.00
C PRO A 34 4.64 3.60 4.27
N ARG A 35 5.21 3.17 5.41
CA ARG A 35 4.55 3.19 6.73
C ARG A 35 4.38 4.61 7.25
N GLU A 36 5.41 5.44 7.16
CA GLU A 36 5.34 6.86 7.53
C GLU A 36 4.36 7.62 6.63
N VAL A 37 4.30 7.29 5.35
CA VAL A 37 3.33 7.89 4.41
C VAL A 37 1.89 7.54 4.81
N MET A 38 1.67 6.34 5.36
CA MET A 38 0.38 5.93 5.88
C MET A 38 0.04 6.65 7.18
N ASP A 39 0.98 6.72 8.12
CA ASP A 39 0.76 7.33 9.43
C ASP A 39 0.45 8.82 9.33
N ASN A 40 1.02 9.50 8.33
CA ASN A 40 0.75 10.91 8.03
C ASN A 40 -0.53 11.13 7.20
N GLU A 41 -1.26 10.08 6.81
CA GLU A 41 -2.55 10.25 6.11
C GLU A 41 -3.67 10.54 7.13
N ASP A 42 -4.41 11.62 6.89
CA ASP A 42 -5.72 11.81 7.51
C ASP A 42 -6.70 10.75 6.98
N ARG A 43 -7.15 9.88 7.87
CA ARG A 43 -8.01 8.73 7.55
C ARG A 43 -9.38 8.95 8.18
N PRO A 44 -10.32 9.59 7.47
CA PRO A 44 -11.68 9.68 7.97
C PRO A 44 -12.27 8.28 8.13
N ASP A 45 -13.14 8.10 9.11
CA ASP A 45 -13.87 6.84 9.30
C ASP A 45 -14.61 6.47 8.01
N ARG A 46 -14.33 5.26 7.50
CA ARG A 46 -14.93 4.76 6.26
C ARG A 46 -15.86 3.59 6.57
N PRO A 47 -17.01 3.47 5.88
CA PRO A 47 -17.96 2.41 6.15
C PRO A 47 -17.47 1.02 5.69
N TRP A 48 -16.42 0.94 4.86
CA TRP A 48 -15.85 -0.32 4.36
C TRP A 48 -14.55 -0.72 5.07
N ARG A 49 -14.24 -2.02 4.96
CA ARG A 49 -13.00 -2.58 5.51
C ARG A 49 -11.84 -2.27 4.58
N THR A 50 -10.89 -1.50 5.08
CA THR A 50 -9.64 -1.20 4.36
C THR A 50 -8.52 -2.11 4.87
N ARG A 51 -7.73 -2.65 3.94
CA ARG A 51 -6.48 -3.35 4.19
C ARG A 51 -5.34 -2.61 3.53
N HIS A 52 -4.13 -2.80 4.04
CA HIS A 52 -2.96 -2.03 3.64
C HIS A 52 -1.84 -2.96 3.17
N LEU A 53 -1.34 -2.71 1.96
CA LEU A 53 -0.17 -3.37 1.40
C LEU A 53 0.97 -2.34 1.25
N PHE A 54 2.04 -2.52 2.02
CA PHE A 54 3.24 -1.70 1.90
C PHE A 54 4.19 -2.27 0.85
N LEU A 55 4.61 -1.43 -0.09
CA LEU A 55 5.53 -1.77 -1.15
C LEU A 55 6.94 -1.40 -0.72
N GLY A 56 7.74 -2.43 -0.42
CA GLY A 56 9.14 -2.31 -0.12
C GLY A 56 10.02 -2.38 -1.38
N TYR A 57 11.23 -2.87 -1.18
CA TYR A 57 12.19 -3.14 -2.24
C TYR A 57 12.65 -4.61 -2.20
N HIS A 58 13.21 -5.08 -3.30
CA HIS A 58 13.89 -6.37 -3.33
C HIS A 58 15.37 -6.14 -3.05
N ARG A 59 15.97 -7.01 -2.22
CA ARG A 59 17.40 -6.99 -1.94
C ARG A 59 17.99 -8.37 -2.20
N ASP A 60 19.12 -8.38 -2.89
CA ASP A 60 19.94 -9.56 -3.08
C ASP A 60 21.42 -9.24 -2.79
N SER A 61 22.32 -10.18 -3.08
CA SER A 61 23.76 -10.02 -2.90
C SER A 61 24.37 -8.93 -3.79
N GLY A 62 23.68 -8.52 -4.87
CA GLY A 62 24.14 -7.51 -5.82
C GLY A 62 23.65 -6.09 -5.52
N GLY A 63 22.74 -5.93 -4.55
CA GLY A 63 22.21 -4.63 -4.15
C GLY A 63 20.71 -4.66 -3.92
N SER A 64 20.05 -3.52 -4.13
CA SER A 64 18.61 -3.37 -4.03
C SER A 64 18.01 -2.92 -5.36
N ARG A 65 16.75 -3.29 -5.59
CA ARG A 65 15.93 -2.82 -6.72
C ARG A 65 14.49 -2.62 -6.30
N TRP A 66 13.76 -1.81 -7.04
CA TRP A 66 12.32 -1.71 -6.89
C TRP A 66 11.64 -3.02 -7.28
N LEU A 67 10.45 -3.25 -6.69
CA LEU A 67 9.61 -4.37 -7.05
C LEU A 67 9.14 -4.23 -8.50
N THR A 68 9.11 -5.35 -9.20
CA THR A 68 8.51 -5.46 -10.52
C THR A 68 6.99 -5.45 -10.43
N VAL A 69 6.31 -5.15 -11.54
CA VAL A 69 4.84 -5.25 -11.64
C VAL A 69 4.37 -6.66 -11.25
N GLY A 70 5.06 -7.71 -11.69
CA GLY A 70 4.70 -9.09 -11.35
C GLY A 70 4.79 -9.40 -9.85
N GLU A 71 5.79 -8.86 -9.16
CA GLU A 71 5.93 -9.00 -7.71
C GLU A 71 4.83 -8.24 -6.96
N ILE A 72 4.52 -7.02 -7.40
CA ILE A 72 3.45 -6.19 -6.81
C ILE A 72 2.09 -6.87 -7.02
N SER A 73 1.78 -7.34 -8.22
CA SER A 73 0.53 -8.05 -8.53
C SER A 73 0.39 -9.32 -7.70
N ARG A 74 1.46 -10.12 -7.59
CA ARG A 74 1.44 -11.34 -6.76
C ARG A 74 1.18 -11.00 -5.30
N ALA A 75 1.90 -10.02 -4.74
CA ALA A 75 1.72 -9.61 -3.35
C ALA A 75 0.31 -9.04 -3.10
N THR A 76 -0.27 -8.35 -4.08
CA THR A 76 -1.64 -7.82 -4.03
C THR A 76 -2.67 -8.94 -3.86
N VAL A 77 -2.57 -10.00 -4.66
CA VAL A 77 -3.47 -11.17 -4.54
C VAL A 77 -3.26 -11.88 -3.20
N LEU A 78 -2.02 -12.11 -2.80
CA LEU A 78 -1.72 -12.76 -1.51
C LEU A 78 -2.24 -11.94 -0.32
N ALA A 79 -2.07 -10.63 -0.32
CA ALA A 79 -2.58 -9.75 0.72
C ALA A 79 -4.12 -9.77 0.76
N TRP A 80 -4.77 -9.80 -0.40
CA TRP A 80 -6.22 -9.91 -0.51
C TRP A 80 -6.74 -11.21 0.10
N ASP A 81 -6.10 -12.34 -0.21
CA ASP A 81 -6.54 -13.66 0.25
C ASP A 81 -6.20 -13.91 1.73
N SER A 82 -5.10 -13.35 2.24
CA SER A 82 -4.59 -13.60 3.60
C SER A 82 -5.56 -13.23 4.72
N GLY A 83 -6.44 -12.24 4.50
CA GLY A 83 -7.30 -11.73 5.55
C GLY A 83 -6.71 -10.59 6.37
N SER A 84 -5.39 -10.42 6.35
CA SER A 84 -4.65 -9.50 7.21
C SER A 84 -4.97 -8.04 6.94
N GLU A 85 -5.04 -7.24 8.00
CA GLU A 85 -5.20 -5.78 7.90
C GLU A 85 -3.96 -5.13 7.27
N TYR A 86 -2.78 -5.63 7.61
CA TYR A 86 -1.49 -5.15 7.11
C TYR A 86 -0.72 -6.28 6.43
N ALA A 87 -0.12 -5.96 5.30
CA ALA A 87 0.78 -6.84 4.56
C ALA A 87 1.93 -6.01 3.95
N SER A 88 3.03 -6.68 3.62
CA SER A 88 4.16 -6.08 2.92
C SER A 88 4.53 -6.90 1.68
N ALA A 89 4.98 -6.20 0.65
CA ALA A 89 5.65 -6.78 -0.51
C ALA A 89 7.13 -6.40 -0.43
N GLY A 90 8.02 -7.39 -0.44
CA GLY A 90 9.47 -7.15 -0.33
C GLY A 90 9.91 -6.72 1.07
N GLN A 91 11.09 -6.10 1.14
CA GLN A 91 11.75 -5.66 2.36
C GLN A 91 11.45 -4.17 2.63
N LEU A 92 11.07 -3.86 3.88
CA LEU A 92 10.88 -2.48 4.34
C LEU A 92 12.10 -1.99 5.15
N ASP A 93 12.72 -2.88 5.92
CA ASP A 93 13.80 -2.52 6.86
C ASP A 93 15.15 -3.10 6.44
N PRO A 94 16.25 -2.32 6.50
CA PRO A 94 16.28 -0.88 6.72
C PRO A 94 15.89 -0.11 5.45
N TRP A 95 15.13 0.98 5.57
CA TRP A 95 14.58 1.71 4.40
C TRP A 95 15.66 2.49 3.62
N GLU A 96 16.79 2.80 4.27
CA GLU A 96 17.94 3.50 3.70
C GLU A 96 18.67 2.67 2.63
N LEU A 97 18.40 1.37 2.55
CA LEU A 97 19.00 0.47 1.57
C LEU A 97 18.15 0.26 0.33
N ARG A 98 17.04 0.98 0.19
CA ARG A 98 16.31 1.05 -1.09
C ARG A 98 17.19 1.63 -2.20
N PRO A 99 16.83 1.42 -3.48
CA PRO A 99 17.60 1.92 -4.62
C PRO A 99 17.71 3.44 -4.69
#